data_AF-A0A9X8ZZ36-F1
#
_entry.id   AF-A0A9X8ZZ36-F1
#
_cell.length_a   1.000
_cell.length_b   1.000
_cell.length_c   1.000
_cell.angle_alpha   90.00
_cell.angle_beta   90.00
_cell.angle_gamma   90.00
#
_symmetry.space_group_name_H-M   'P 1'
#
loop_
_entity.id
_entity.type
_entity.pdbx_description
1 polymer ?
#
loop_
_entity_poly.entity_id
_entity_poly.type
_entity_poly.pdbx_seq_one_letter_code
_entity_poly.pdbx_strand_id
1 'polypeptide(L)' 'IVKENLMQAKMSEQQLYMQLREKGIHDVKSLQQVTAEPNGRIGYQLIKEAQPITLEMLEKVLDRYNIKR' A
#
# COMPACT_ATOMS: atom_id res chain seq x y z
N ILE A 1 -9.69 -5.38 9.40
CA ILE A 1 -10.29 -4.03 9.41
C ILE A 1 -10.64 -3.68 10.85
N VAL A 2 -10.24 -2.50 11.34
CA VAL A 2 -10.60 -2.03 12.68
C VAL A 2 -11.89 -1.21 12.55
N LYS A 3 -13.03 -1.79 12.95
CA LYS A 3 -14.37 -1.19 12.72
C LYS A 3 -14.55 0.17 13.39
N GLU A 4 -13.99 0.34 14.59
CA GLU A 4 -14.02 1.61 15.32
C GLU A 4 -13.42 2.77 14.51
N ASN A 5 -12.29 2.52 13.83
CA ASN A 5 -11.60 3.53 13.03
C ASN A 5 -12.42 3.96 11.81
N LEU A 6 -13.18 3.03 11.22
CA LEU A 6 -14.10 3.34 10.13
C LEU A 6 -15.25 4.24 10.58
N MET A 7 -15.81 4.00 11.76
CA MET A 7 -16.85 4.86 12.34
C MET A 7 -16.32 6.26 12.62
N GLN A 8 -15.13 6.38 13.23
CA GLN A 8 -14.49 7.66 13.50
C GLN A 8 -14.17 8.43 12.21
N ALA A 9 -13.74 7.72 11.16
CA ALA A 9 -13.50 8.28 9.84
C ALA A 9 -14.78 8.55 9.02
N LYS A 10 -15.96 8.21 9.55
CA LYS A 10 -17.26 8.28 8.84
C LYS A 10 -17.21 7.58 7.47
N MET A 11 -16.52 6.45 7.40
CA MET A 11 -16.29 5.67 6.18
C MET A 11 -16.90 4.27 6.31
N SER A 12 -17.68 3.84 5.32
CA SER A 12 -18.18 2.47 5.28
C SER A 12 -17.12 1.51 4.74
N GLU A 13 -17.23 0.21 5.06
CA GLU A 13 -16.35 -0.81 4.46
C GLU A 13 -16.43 -0.79 2.92
N GLN A 14 -17.63 -0.56 2.36
CA GLN A 14 -17.82 -0.46 0.91
C GLN A 14 -17.05 0.71 0.29
N GLN A 15 -17.03 1.87 0.96
CA GLN A 15 -16.24 3.03 0.53
C GLN A 15 -14.74 2.75 0.62
N LEU A 16 -14.28 2.10 1.69
CA LEU A 16 -12.89 1.64 1.80
C LEU A 16 -12.51 0.75 0.62
N TYR A 17 -13.30 -0.29 0.34
CA TYR A 17 -13.03 -1.20 -0.78
C TYR A 17 -13.08 -0.50 -2.14
N MET A 18 -13.99 0.46 -2.33
CA MET A 18 -14.05 1.26 -3.55
C MET A 18 -12.75 2.05 -3.76
N GLN A 19 -12.27 2.75 -2.73
CA GLN A 19 -11.02 3.51 -2.81
C GLN A 19 -9.80 2.60 -3.02
N LEU A 20 -9.76 1.42 -2.39
CA LEU A 20 -8.70 0.43 -2.63
C LEU A 20 -8.68 -0.02 -4.10
N ARG A 21 -9.83 -0.28 -4.70
CA ARG A 21 -9.94 -0.62 -6.13
C ARG A 21 -9.49 0.52 -7.04
N GLU A 22 -9.82 1.77 -6.71
CA GLU A 22 -9.33 2.95 -7.46
C GLU A 22 -7.79 3.06 -7.42
N LYS A 23 -7.15 2.50 -6.39
CA LYS A 23 -5.69 2.41 -6.26
C LYS A 23 -5.09 1.14 -6.88
N GLY A 24 -5.90 0.31 -7.55
CA GLY A 24 -5.45 -0.96 -8.15
C GLY A 24 -5.23 -2.10 -7.14
N ILE A 25 -5.71 -1.95 -5.90
CA ILE A 25 -5.54 -2.96 -4.86
C ILE A 25 -6.78 -3.86 -4.84
N HIS A 26 -6.59 -5.09 -5.29
CA HIS A 26 -7.67 -6.09 -5.39
C HIS A 26 -7.66 -7.10 -4.24
N ASP A 27 -6.51 -7.31 -3.58
CA ASP A 27 -6.37 -8.22 -2.45
C ASP A 27 -5.92 -7.45 -1.20
N VAL A 28 -6.77 -7.44 -0.18
CA VAL A 28 -6.44 -6.81 1.11
C VAL A 28 -5.27 -7.46 1.84
N LYS A 29 -4.91 -8.72 1.51
CA LYS A 29 -3.72 -9.38 2.06
C LYS A 29 -2.42 -8.74 1.60
N SER A 30 -2.44 -8.00 0.49
CA SER A 30 -1.29 -7.22 0.03
C SER A 30 -1.03 -5.97 0.87
N LEU A 31 -1.93 -5.62 1.80
CA LEU A 31 -1.83 -4.41 2.62
C LEU A 31 -1.22 -4.72 3.98
N GLN A 32 -0.21 -3.95 4.34
CA GLN A 32 0.29 -3.88 5.71
C GLN A 32 -0.58 -2.95 6.55
N GLN A 33 -0.95 -1.79 5.99
CA GLN A 33 -1.76 -0.79 6.68
C GLN A 33 -2.58 0.03 5.69
N VAL A 34 -3.76 0.48 6.14
CA VAL A 34 -4.54 1.53 5.49
C VAL A 34 -4.83 2.61 6.51
N THR A 35 -4.69 3.87 6.11
CA THR A 35 -4.92 5.05 6.95
C THR A 35 -6.04 5.87 6.34
N ALA A 36 -7.07 6.18 7.11
CA ALA A 36 -8.07 7.16 6.71
C ALA A 36 -7.52 8.57 6.95
N GLU A 37 -7.52 9.41 5.91
CA GLU A 37 -7.01 10.77 5.96
C GLU A 37 -8.13 11.79 6.23
N PRO A 38 -7.84 12.97 6.81
CA PRO A 38 -8.84 14.01 7.11
C PRO A 38 -9.62 14.51 5.88
N ASN A 39 -9.05 14.36 4.68
CA ASN A 39 -9.68 14.72 3.40
C ASN A 39 -10.72 13.69 2.91
N GLY A 40 -10.98 12.62 3.67
CA GLY A 40 -11.91 11.54 3.31
C GLY A 40 -11.32 10.47 2.38
N ARG A 41 -10.03 10.56 2.04
CA ARG A 41 -9.30 9.57 1.24
C ARG A 41 -8.61 8.54 2.13
N ILE A 42 -8.03 7.53 1.50
CA ILE A 42 -7.13 6.58 2.13
C ILE A 42 -5.69 6.75 1.65
N GLY A 43 -4.76 6.71 2.60
CA GLY A 43 -3.37 6.30 2.39
C GLY A 43 -3.22 4.80 2.62
N TYR A 44 -2.21 4.18 2.03
CA TYR A 44 -1.96 2.75 2.23
C TYR A 44 -0.47 2.41 2.18
N GLN A 45 -0.13 1.29 2.79
CA GLN A 45 1.20 0.67 2.71
C GLN A 45 1.03 -0.80 2.36
N LEU A 46 1.71 -1.25 1.31
CA LEU A 46 1.75 -2.66 0.91
C LEU A 46 2.73 -3.44 1.78
N ILE A 47 2.49 -4.74 1.95
CA ILE A 47 3.49 -5.67 2.50
C ILE A 47 4.73 -5.70 1.60
N LYS A 48 5.86 -6.08 2.16
CA LYS A 48 7.16 -6.05 1.49
C LYS A 48 7.16 -6.79 0.15
N GLU A 49 6.51 -7.94 0.08
CA GLU A 49 6.45 -8.80 -1.11
C GLU A 49 5.56 -8.23 -2.22
N ALA A 50 4.65 -7.33 -1.88
CA ALA A 50 3.74 -6.67 -2.82
C ALA A 50 4.25 -5.28 -3.25
N GLN A 51 5.30 -4.75 -2.61
CA GLN A 51 5.87 -3.46 -2.99
C GLN A 51 6.53 -3.55 -4.37
N PRO A 52 6.32 -2.56 -5.26
CA PRO A 52 7.04 -2.51 -6.52
C PRO A 52 8.52 -2.25 -6.27
N ILE A 53 9.37 -2.80 -7.14
CA ILE A 53 10.80 -2.51 -7.13
C ILE A 53 11.00 -1.08 -7.65
N THR A 54 11.80 -0.29 -6.93
CA THR A 54 12.21 1.03 -7.41
C THR A 54 13.46 0.92 -8.28
N LEU A 55 13.70 1.92 -9.13
CA LEU A 55 14.92 1.99 -9.94
C LEU A 55 16.18 1.94 -9.06
N GLU A 56 16.21 2.71 -7.97
CA GLU A 56 17.34 2.72 -7.02
C GLU A 56 17.60 1.34 -6.41
N MET A 57 16.54 0.59 -6.08
CA MET A 57 16.71 -0.78 -5.58
C MET A 57 17.32 -1.70 -6.63
N LEU A 58 16.89 -1.56 -7.89
CA LEU A 58 17.45 -2.32 -9.01
C LEU A 58 18.92 -1.96 -9.25
N GLU A 59 19.26 -0.67 -9.29
CA GLU A 59 20.65 -0.18 -9.45
C GLU A 59 21.56 -0.72 -8.34
N LYS A 60 21.13 -0.66 -7.07
CA LYS A 60 21.87 -1.25 -5.93
C LYS A 60 22.04 -2.77 -6.04
N VAL A 61 21.10 -3.47 -6.67
CA VAL A 61 21.23 -4.90 -6.93
C VAL A 61 22.28 -5.13 -8.02
N LEU A 62 22.20 -4.40 -9.14
CA LEU A 62 23.16 -4.51 -10.24
C LEU A 62 24.58 -4.15 -9.84
N ASP A 63 24.78 -3.08 -9.06
CA ASP A 63 26.09 -2.66 -8.56
C ASP A 63 26.74 -3.73 -7.69
N ARG A 64 25.94 -4.42 -6.86
CA ARG A 64 26.42 -5.54 -6.04
C ARG A 64 26.89 -6.73 -6.87
N TYR A 65 26.31 -6.95 -8.06
CA TYR A 65 26.71 -8.03 -8.96
C TYR A 65 27.79 -7.62 -9.97
N ASN A 66 27.98 -6.33 -10.22
CA ASN A 66 29.11 -5.79 -11.01
C ASN A 66 30.44 -5.75 -10.24
N ILE A 67 30.49 -6.35 -9.04
CA ILE A 67 31.74 -6.56 -8.31
C ILE A 67 32.49 -7.72 -8.97
N LYS A 68 33.56 -7.36 -9.69
CA LYS A 68 34.53 -8.18 -10.46
C LYS A 68 34.28 -8.26 -11.97
N ARG A 69 34.59 -7.16 -12.66
CA ARG A 69 35.50 -7.24 -13.80
C ARG A 69 36.77 -6.47 -13.49
#